data_AF-A0A9P0IGF5-F1
#
_entry.id   AF-A0A9P0IGF5-F1
#
_cell.length_a   1.000
_cell.length_b   1.000
_cell.length_c   1.000
_cell.angle_alpha   90.00
_cell.angle_beta   90.00
_cell.angle_gamma   90.00
#
_symmetry.space_group_name_H-M   'P 1'
#
loop_
_entity.id
_entity.type
_entity.pdbx_description
1 polymer ?
#
loop_
_entity_poly.entity_id
_entity_poly.type
_entity_poly.pdbx_seq_one_letter_code
_entity_poly.pdbx_strand_id
1 'polypeptide(L)'
;MILEPTEELERPELDEEIMCLLGQTPSKEKKLGSDIQKDLALRLEHITTMGLKKESRKEIIENNLIPSNCTKINAPKLNPEIKAALSEILIKKDNALEAKQVQIAATISCLGNALTKIFLSDFKDQAVIKSLIEASRLLCDTQHRESMTRRSFICSSIKKDFKEQLYNTEVDSFLFGEKLADTLKAAKAISKSGAEIKVTMKKTVVPQKASQVPAQILNQKPPLPPTRRTGVARRAEPAAAPAPRSRQQQPLRHSTRSQRHHALRH
;
A
#
# COMPACT_ATOMS: atom_id res chain seq x y z
N MET A 1 -18.64 64.27 -0.08
CA MET A 1 -18.46 63.71 1.27
C MET A 1 -17.59 62.49 1.15
N ILE A 2 -16.49 62.52 1.89
CA ILE A 2 -15.34 61.62 1.81
C ILE A 2 -15.73 60.27 2.45
N LEU A 3 -15.42 59.17 1.77
CA LEU A 3 -15.41 57.83 2.35
C LEU A 3 -14.08 57.66 3.10
N GLU A 4 -14.14 57.56 4.42
CA GLU A 4 -12.98 57.24 5.27
C GLU A 4 -12.63 55.75 5.17
N PRO A 5 -11.35 55.38 5.38
CA PRO A 5 -10.81 54.06 5.13
C PRO A 5 -11.02 53.11 6.32
N THR A 6 -11.31 51.84 6.05
CA THR A 6 -11.18 50.75 7.01
C THR A 6 -9.74 50.66 7.50
N GLU A 7 -9.51 51.02 8.75
CA GLU A 7 -8.25 50.80 9.48
C GLU A 7 -7.88 49.31 9.46
N GLU A 8 -6.78 48.99 8.78
CA GLU A 8 -6.08 47.72 8.98
C GLU A 8 -5.56 47.71 10.41
N LEU A 9 -6.03 46.77 11.22
CA LEU A 9 -5.49 46.49 12.55
C LEU A 9 -4.01 46.07 12.41
N GLU A 10 -3.09 47.02 12.53
CA GLU A 10 -1.67 46.76 12.73
C GLU A 10 -1.52 45.84 13.96
N ARG A 11 -1.03 44.62 13.72
CA ARG A 11 -0.68 43.71 14.81
C ARG A 11 0.58 44.28 15.46
N PRO A 12 0.59 44.57 16.77
CA PRO A 12 1.81 45.04 17.41
C PRO A 12 2.87 43.95 17.29
N GLU A 13 3.99 44.28 16.65
CA GLU A 13 5.21 43.49 16.72
C GLU A 13 5.63 43.44 18.20
N LEU A 14 5.78 42.23 18.75
CA LEU A 14 6.11 42.05 20.15
C LEU A 14 7.60 42.28 20.37
N ASP A 15 7.94 43.06 21.39
CA ASP A 15 9.32 43.35 21.78
C ASP A 15 10.14 42.08 22.09
N GLU A 16 11.46 42.16 21.90
CA GLU A 16 12.39 41.03 22.04
C GLU A 16 12.34 40.36 23.43
N GLU A 17 12.07 41.13 24.49
CA GLU A 17 11.89 40.60 25.85
C GLU A 17 10.62 39.75 25.98
N ILE A 18 9.52 40.16 25.34
CA ILE A 18 8.27 39.40 25.31
C ILE A 18 8.45 38.14 24.45
N MET A 19 9.16 38.26 23.33
CA MET A 19 9.53 37.12 22.48
C MET A 19 10.37 36.08 23.23
N CYS A 20 11.27 36.52 24.12
CA CYS A 20 12.05 35.63 24.98
C CYS A 20 11.19 34.91 26.04
N LEU A 21 10.18 35.61 26.61
CA LEU A 21 9.21 35.04 27.55
C LEU A 21 8.29 33.97 26.92
N LEU A 22 7.99 34.09 25.62
CA LEU A 22 7.17 33.11 24.87
C LEU A 22 7.87 31.74 24.70
N GLY A 23 9.16 31.65 25.06
CA GLY A 23 9.96 30.43 24.99
C GLY A 23 10.51 30.15 23.58
N GLN A 24 11.42 29.18 23.48
CA GLN A 24 11.99 28.78 22.20
C GLN A 24 10.87 28.27 21.28
N THR A 25 10.72 28.91 20.12
CA THR A 25 9.83 28.41 19.07
C THR A 25 10.26 26.98 18.74
N PRO A 26 9.37 25.98 18.77
CA PRO A 26 9.70 24.61 18.35
C PRO A 26 9.79 24.55 16.81
N SER A 27 10.57 25.45 16.21
CA SER A 27 10.85 25.42 14.78
C SER A 27 12.00 24.46 14.58
N LYS A 28 11.65 23.19 14.29
CA LYS A 28 12.61 22.29 13.64
C LYS A 28 12.90 22.91 12.28
N GLU A 29 13.93 23.73 12.19
CA GLU A 29 14.41 24.29 10.93
C GLU A 29 14.63 23.13 9.95
N LYS A 30 13.72 23.01 8.98
CA LYS A 30 13.92 22.10 7.87
C LYS A 30 15.02 22.72 7.03
N LYS A 31 16.20 22.10 7.01
CA LYS A 31 17.29 22.50 6.11
C LYS A 31 16.80 22.38 4.66
N LEU A 32 16.46 23.50 4.05
CA LEU A 32 16.14 23.60 2.62
C LEU A 32 17.42 23.90 1.84
N GLY A 33 17.47 23.42 0.60
CA GLY A 33 18.57 23.71 -0.33
C GLY A 33 18.45 25.10 -0.95
N SER A 34 19.43 25.45 -1.79
CA SER A 34 19.37 26.65 -2.63
C SER A 34 18.25 26.55 -3.68
N ASP A 35 17.74 27.71 -4.10
CA ASP A 35 16.75 27.78 -5.16
C ASP A 35 17.27 27.24 -6.49
N ILE A 36 16.40 26.54 -7.22
CA ILE A 36 16.60 26.17 -8.62
C ILE A 36 15.98 27.23 -9.55
N GLN A 37 16.20 27.10 -10.87
CA GLN A 37 15.63 28.02 -11.85
C GLN A 37 14.10 28.17 -11.68
N LYS A 38 13.62 29.42 -11.64
CA LYS A 38 12.24 29.78 -11.27
C LYS A 38 11.16 29.06 -12.09
N ASP A 39 11.29 29.03 -13.42
CA ASP A 39 10.28 28.40 -14.28
C ASP A 39 10.27 26.88 -14.14
N LEU A 40 11.44 26.28 -13.92
CA LEU A 40 11.60 24.87 -13.63
C LEU A 40 10.94 24.53 -12.29
N ALA A 41 11.17 25.33 -11.25
CA ALA A 41 10.54 25.15 -9.94
C ALA A 41 9.01 25.14 -10.06
N LEU A 42 8.43 26.15 -10.72
CA LEU A 42 6.98 26.26 -10.94
C LEU A 42 6.39 25.04 -11.65
N ARG A 43 7.08 24.55 -12.69
CA ARG A 43 6.63 23.37 -13.44
C ARG A 43 6.74 22.09 -12.62
N LEU A 44 7.84 21.89 -11.90
CA LEU A 44 8.02 20.71 -11.04
C LEU A 44 7.00 20.68 -9.91
N GLU A 45 6.71 21.83 -9.30
CA GLU A 45 5.68 21.95 -8.26
C GLU A 45 4.28 21.63 -8.81
N HIS A 46 3.92 22.20 -9.97
CA HIS A 46 2.65 21.89 -10.63
C HIS A 46 2.54 20.40 -10.98
N ILE A 47 3.58 19.80 -11.55
CA ILE A 47 3.59 18.38 -11.91
C ILE A 47 3.52 17.49 -10.66
N THR A 48 4.18 17.87 -9.57
CA THR A 48 4.18 17.09 -8.32
C THR A 48 2.80 17.10 -7.67
N THR A 49 2.08 18.22 -7.75
CA THR A 49 0.74 18.37 -7.15
C THR A 49 -0.38 17.81 -8.02
N MET A 50 -0.35 18.08 -9.33
CA MET A 50 -1.43 17.70 -10.26
C MET A 50 -1.15 16.38 -11.00
N GLY A 51 0.09 15.90 -10.98
CA GLY A 51 0.54 14.76 -11.76
C GLY A 51 0.71 15.05 -13.25
N LEU A 52 1.33 14.11 -13.96
CA LEU A 52 1.42 14.14 -15.42
C LEU A 52 0.13 13.59 -16.06
N LYS A 53 -0.31 14.25 -17.14
CA LYS A 53 -1.35 13.72 -18.04
C LYS A 53 -0.94 12.35 -18.58
N LYS A 54 -1.93 11.47 -18.79
CA LYS A 54 -1.69 10.07 -19.18
C LYS A 54 -0.93 9.97 -20.51
N GLU A 55 -1.32 10.75 -21.52
CA GLU A 55 -0.67 10.75 -22.84
C GLU A 55 0.78 11.23 -22.75
N SER A 56 1.04 12.36 -22.08
CA SER A 56 2.40 12.87 -21.90
C SER A 56 3.31 11.89 -21.15
N ARG A 57 2.77 11.20 -20.13
CA ARG A 57 3.53 10.15 -19.43
C ARG A 57 3.88 9.00 -20.36
N LYS A 58 2.92 8.56 -21.17
CA LYS A 58 3.12 7.46 -22.12
C LYS A 58 4.16 7.82 -23.18
N GLU A 59 4.07 9.01 -23.74
CA GLU A 59 5.04 9.55 -24.70
C GLU A 59 6.45 9.60 -24.12
N ILE A 60 6.61 10.10 -22.88
CA ILE A 60 7.92 10.13 -22.21
C ILE A 60 8.48 8.71 -22.04
N ILE A 61 7.65 7.73 -21.65
CA ILE A 61 8.08 6.34 -21.48
C ILE A 61 8.49 5.73 -22.82
N GLU A 62 7.71 5.92 -23.88
CA GLU A 62 7.98 5.37 -25.21
C GLU A 62 9.24 5.97 -25.85
N ASN A 63 9.49 7.26 -25.63
CA ASN A 63 10.70 7.94 -26.12
C ASN A 63 11.98 7.52 -25.36
N ASN A 64 11.84 7.02 -24.13
CA ASN A 64 12.96 6.62 -23.28
C ASN A 64 13.03 5.10 -23.16
N LEU A 65 13.38 4.46 -24.28
CA LEU A 65 13.56 3.01 -24.37
C LEU A 65 14.69 2.52 -23.46
N ILE A 66 14.52 1.30 -22.94
CA ILE A 66 15.54 0.64 -22.11
C ILE A 66 16.78 0.34 -22.97
N PRO A 67 17.99 0.74 -22.52
CA PRO A 67 19.24 0.44 -23.22
C PRO A 67 19.48 -1.06 -23.36
N SER A 68 19.90 -1.50 -24.55
CA SER A 68 20.17 -2.91 -24.85
C SER A 68 21.32 -3.52 -24.04
N ASN A 69 22.26 -2.69 -23.59
CA ASN A 69 23.37 -3.10 -22.73
C ASN A 69 23.00 -3.12 -21.22
N CYS A 70 21.80 -2.67 -20.84
CA CYS A 70 21.36 -2.60 -19.44
C CYS A 70 19.89 -3.00 -19.25
N THR A 71 19.54 -4.18 -19.77
CA THR A 71 18.15 -4.68 -19.81
C THR A 71 17.55 -4.97 -18.43
N LYS A 72 18.39 -5.24 -17.42
CA LYS A 72 17.96 -5.56 -16.04
C LYS A 72 17.33 -4.38 -15.29
N ILE A 73 17.43 -3.16 -15.83
CA ILE A 73 16.72 -1.99 -15.27
C ILE A 73 15.21 -2.09 -15.51
N ASN A 74 14.79 -2.86 -16.51
CA ASN A 74 13.38 -3.00 -16.84
C ASN A 74 12.57 -3.57 -15.65
N ALA A 75 11.27 -3.27 -15.62
CA ALA A 75 10.40 -3.81 -14.58
C ALA A 75 10.33 -5.34 -14.72
N PRO A 76 10.65 -6.10 -13.64
CA PRO A 76 10.62 -7.55 -13.69
C PRO A 76 9.17 -8.04 -13.82
N LYS A 77 8.95 -9.01 -14.70
CA LYS A 77 7.63 -9.58 -14.94
C LYS A 77 7.20 -10.48 -13.77
N LEU A 78 5.90 -10.53 -13.51
CA LEU A 78 5.37 -11.50 -12.57
C LEU A 78 5.50 -12.92 -13.13
N ASN A 79 6.07 -13.83 -12.35
CA ASN A 79 6.21 -15.23 -12.72
C ASN A 79 4.84 -15.89 -12.98
N PRO A 80 4.70 -16.74 -14.02
CA PRO A 80 3.43 -17.37 -14.36
C PRO A 80 2.90 -18.29 -13.25
N GLU A 81 3.77 -18.98 -12.52
CA GLU A 81 3.40 -19.84 -11.40
C GLU A 81 2.78 -19.04 -10.25
N ILE A 82 3.33 -17.86 -9.98
CA ILE A 82 2.81 -16.94 -8.97
C ILE A 82 1.50 -16.33 -9.47
N LYS A 83 1.45 -15.89 -10.73
CA LYS A 83 0.25 -15.33 -11.34
C LYS A 83 -0.94 -16.31 -11.28
N ALA A 84 -0.70 -17.60 -11.49
CA ALA A 84 -1.73 -18.64 -11.37
C ALA A 84 -2.22 -18.87 -9.92
N ALA A 85 -1.39 -18.54 -8.92
CA ALA A 85 -1.72 -18.70 -7.50
C ALA A 85 -2.43 -17.48 -6.88
N LEU A 86 -2.35 -16.32 -7.54
CA LEU A 86 -2.93 -15.07 -7.05
C LEU A 86 -4.36 -14.84 -7.55
N SER A 87 -5.15 -14.12 -6.77
CA SER A 87 -6.45 -13.64 -7.24
C SER A 87 -6.30 -12.49 -8.23
N GLU A 88 -7.29 -12.30 -9.09
CA GLU A 88 -7.27 -11.24 -10.11
C GLU A 88 -7.13 -9.82 -9.51
N ILE A 89 -7.66 -9.62 -8.29
CA ILE A 89 -7.52 -8.35 -7.56
C ILE A 89 -6.05 -8.09 -7.18
N LEU A 90 -5.33 -9.12 -6.73
CA LEU A 90 -3.92 -9.01 -6.37
C LEU A 90 -3.05 -8.81 -7.61
N ILE A 91 -3.38 -9.46 -8.73
CA ILE A 91 -2.72 -9.25 -10.02
C ILE A 91 -2.89 -7.80 -10.49
N LYS A 92 -4.11 -7.25 -10.42
CA LYS A 92 -4.36 -5.84 -10.79
C LYS A 92 -3.56 -4.86 -9.93
N LYS A 93 -3.41 -5.16 -8.62
CA LYS A 93 -2.56 -4.37 -7.73
C LYS A 93 -1.07 -4.47 -8.09
N ASP A 94 -0.58 -5.68 -8.38
CA ASP A 94 0.81 -5.87 -8.80
C ASP A 94 1.11 -5.16 -10.12
N ASN A 95 0.21 -5.23 -11.11
CA ASN A 95 0.36 -4.52 -12.38
C ASN A 95 0.49 -2.99 -12.20
N ALA A 96 -0.18 -2.42 -11.19
CA ALA A 96 -0.03 -1.00 -10.87
C ALA A 96 1.36 -0.67 -10.30
N LEU A 97 1.93 -1.59 -9.50
CA LEU A 97 3.31 -1.48 -9.00
C LEU A 97 4.33 -1.69 -10.13
N GLU A 98 4.08 -2.65 -11.02
CA GLU A 98 4.89 -2.87 -12.23
C GLU A 98 4.90 -1.63 -13.11
N ALA A 99 3.75 -0.98 -13.34
CA ALA A 99 3.67 0.25 -14.12
C ALA A 99 4.51 1.40 -13.51
N LYS A 100 4.57 1.48 -12.18
CA LYS A 100 5.46 2.43 -11.47
C LYS A 100 6.94 2.11 -11.75
N GLN A 101 7.32 0.83 -11.72
CA GLN A 101 8.69 0.41 -12.07
C GLN A 101 9.04 0.66 -13.54
N VAL A 102 8.09 0.53 -14.46
CA VAL A 102 8.29 0.90 -15.87
C VAL A 102 8.61 2.39 -15.99
N GLN A 103 7.89 3.25 -15.25
CA GLN A 103 8.16 4.69 -15.23
C GLN A 103 9.55 5.01 -14.63
N ILE A 104 9.96 4.32 -13.55
CA ILE A 104 11.30 4.46 -12.99
C ILE A 104 12.37 4.01 -14.00
N ALA A 105 12.17 2.88 -14.67
CA ALA A 105 13.09 2.36 -15.68
C ALA A 105 13.28 3.31 -16.87
N ALA A 106 12.20 3.93 -17.36
CA ALA A 106 12.26 4.96 -18.39
C ALA A 106 13.02 6.21 -17.90
N THR A 107 12.85 6.58 -16.63
CA THR A 107 13.58 7.72 -16.03
C THR A 107 15.08 7.44 -15.94
N ILE A 108 15.48 6.24 -15.52
CA ILE A 108 16.89 5.82 -15.50
C ILE A 108 17.48 5.84 -16.92
N SER A 109 16.70 5.39 -17.92
CA SER A 109 17.11 5.40 -19.32
C SER A 109 17.30 6.82 -19.86
N CYS A 110 16.41 7.75 -19.51
CA CYS A 110 16.54 9.17 -19.82
C CYS A 110 17.85 9.76 -19.26
N LEU A 111 18.15 9.50 -17.98
CA LEU A 111 19.39 9.94 -17.34
C LEU A 111 20.63 9.30 -17.96
N GLY A 112 20.56 8.00 -18.26
CA GLY A 112 21.63 7.28 -18.94
C GLY A 112 21.97 7.90 -20.29
N ASN A 113 20.95 8.20 -21.11
CA ASN A 113 21.12 8.87 -22.39
C ASN A 113 21.71 10.28 -22.25
N ALA A 114 21.27 11.04 -21.24
CA ALA A 114 21.84 12.36 -20.95
C ALA A 114 23.33 12.27 -20.56
N LEU A 115 23.69 11.33 -19.68
CA LEU A 115 25.08 11.06 -19.29
C LEU A 115 25.93 10.63 -20.49
N THR A 116 25.42 9.73 -21.35
CA THR A 116 26.11 9.33 -22.58
C THR A 116 26.41 10.53 -23.48
N LYS A 117 25.43 11.43 -23.68
CA LYS A 117 25.64 12.67 -24.46
C LYS A 117 26.72 13.57 -23.83
N ILE A 118 26.73 13.73 -22.51
CA ILE A 118 27.77 14.50 -21.81
C ILE A 118 29.15 13.85 -22.00
N PHE A 119 29.26 12.53 -21.86
CA PHE A 119 30.54 11.82 -22.00
C PHE A 119 31.13 11.90 -23.41
N LEU A 120 30.27 12.01 -24.43
CA LEU A 120 30.65 12.22 -25.82
C LEU A 120 30.95 13.69 -26.16
N SER A 121 30.57 14.64 -25.29
CA SER A 121 30.84 16.06 -25.50
C SER A 121 32.20 16.48 -24.94
N ASP A 122 32.71 17.62 -25.44
CA ASP A 122 33.95 18.22 -24.95
C ASP A 122 33.78 18.91 -23.58
N PHE A 123 32.54 19.26 -23.21
CA PHE A 123 32.23 19.90 -21.94
C PHE A 123 31.88 18.86 -20.86
N LYS A 124 32.84 18.61 -19.97
CA LYS A 124 32.73 17.62 -18.89
C LYS A 124 32.72 18.26 -17.52
N ASP A 125 31.63 18.97 -17.21
CA ASP A 125 31.41 19.50 -15.86
C ASP A 125 31.23 18.34 -14.87
N GLN A 126 32.22 18.17 -14.00
CA GLN A 126 32.27 17.10 -13.01
C GLN A 126 31.14 17.20 -11.98
N ALA A 127 30.69 18.42 -11.63
CA ALA A 127 29.63 18.61 -10.65
C ALA A 127 28.26 18.18 -11.22
N VAL A 128 28.01 18.49 -12.50
CA VAL A 128 26.80 18.05 -13.21
C VAL A 128 26.82 16.53 -13.40
N ILE A 129 27.94 15.97 -13.86
CA ILE A 129 28.10 14.52 -14.04
C ILE A 129 27.87 13.79 -12.71
N LYS A 130 28.48 14.27 -11.62
CA LYS A 130 28.31 13.69 -10.28
C LYS A 130 26.84 13.69 -9.87
N SER A 131 26.15 14.82 -10.01
CA SER A 131 24.73 14.95 -9.64
C SER A 131 23.83 13.98 -10.42
N LEU A 132 24.07 13.83 -11.73
CA LEU A 132 23.31 12.91 -12.58
C LEU A 132 23.61 11.43 -12.26
N ILE A 133 24.86 11.09 -11.95
CA ILE A 133 25.24 9.74 -11.52
C ILE A 133 24.61 9.40 -10.17
N GLU A 134 24.62 10.32 -9.21
CA GLU A 134 23.99 10.15 -7.90
C GLU A 134 22.47 9.94 -8.03
N ALA A 135 21.80 10.76 -8.85
CA ALA A 135 20.38 10.58 -9.17
C ALA A 135 20.11 9.21 -9.83
N SER A 136 20.95 8.80 -10.78
CA SER A 136 20.82 7.50 -11.46
C SER A 136 20.97 6.33 -10.48
N ARG A 137 21.95 6.40 -9.57
CA ARG A 137 22.18 5.37 -8.54
C ARG A 137 20.98 5.25 -7.59
N LEU A 138 20.44 6.38 -7.12
CA LEU A 138 19.26 6.39 -6.24
C LEU A 138 18.01 5.85 -6.94
N LEU A 139 17.83 6.13 -8.23
CA LEU A 139 16.73 5.58 -9.01
C LEU A 139 16.89 4.07 -9.25
N CYS A 140 18.11 3.59 -9.52
CA CYS A 140 18.38 2.14 -9.59
C CYS A 140 18.11 1.43 -8.26
N ASP A 141 18.50 2.02 -7.13
CA ASP A 141 18.17 1.50 -5.80
C ASP A 141 16.64 1.52 -5.57
N THR A 142 15.97 2.61 -5.93
CA THR A 142 14.51 2.70 -5.85
C THR A 142 13.83 1.62 -6.70
N GLN A 143 14.32 1.38 -7.92
CA GLN A 143 13.83 0.31 -8.79
C GLN A 143 13.94 -1.07 -8.12
N HIS A 144 15.07 -1.35 -7.48
CA HIS A 144 15.28 -2.59 -6.73
C HIS A 144 14.37 -2.68 -5.50
N ARG A 145 14.24 -1.59 -4.73
CA ARG A 145 13.35 -1.50 -3.57
C ARG A 145 11.90 -1.74 -3.94
N GLU A 146 11.42 -1.21 -5.08
CA GLU A 146 10.07 -1.51 -5.58
C GLU A 146 9.90 -3.00 -5.91
N SER A 147 10.92 -3.67 -6.46
CA SER A 147 10.89 -5.14 -6.64
C SER A 147 10.75 -5.87 -5.29
N MET A 148 11.48 -5.41 -4.27
CA MET A 148 11.35 -5.97 -2.91
C MET A 148 9.97 -5.71 -2.29
N THR A 149 9.40 -4.52 -2.52
CA THR A 149 8.03 -4.19 -2.09
C THR A 149 7.00 -5.08 -2.79
N ARG A 150 7.12 -5.29 -4.11
CA ARG A 150 6.25 -6.22 -4.86
C ARG A 150 6.38 -7.65 -4.34
N ARG A 151 7.61 -8.13 -4.12
CA ARG A 151 7.87 -9.47 -3.53
C ARG A 151 7.21 -9.60 -2.15
N SER A 152 7.37 -8.61 -1.28
CA SER A 152 6.76 -8.60 0.05
C SER A 152 5.24 -8.62 -0.01
N PHE A 153 4.65 -7.77 -0.85
CA PHE A 153 3.22 -7.73 -1.09
C PHE A 153 2.68 -9.08 -1.56
N ILE A 154 3.30 -9.69 -2.57
CA ILE A 154 2.89 -10.98 -3.10
C ILE A 154 3.08 -12.10 -2.07
N CYS A 155 4.25 -12.18 -1.44
CA CYS A 155 4.56 -13.18 -0.41
C CYS A 155 3.62 -13.07 0.80
N SER A 156 2.96 -11.94 1.05
CA SER A 156 1.93 -11.85 2.08
C SER A 156 0.75 -12.82 1.84
N SER A 157 0.44 -13.09 0.57
CA SER A 157 -0.69 -13.92 0.12
C SER A 157 -0.34 -15.38 -0.20
N ILE A 158 0.95 -15.74 -0.19
CA ILE A 158 1.44 -17.10 -0.48
C ILE A 158 1.55 -17.92 0.81
N LYS A 159 1.45 -19.25 0.70
CA LYS A 159 1.68 -20.18 1.82
C LYS A 159 3.06 -20.00 2.44
N LYS A 160 3.14 -20.09 3.78
CA LYS A 160 4.35 -19.85 4.56
C LYS A 160 5.55 -20.70 4.10
N ASP A 161 5.29 -21.95 3.72
CA ASP A 161 6.31 -22.93 3.33
C ASP A 161 7.15 -22.52 2.10
N PHE A 162 6.65 -21.58 1.29
CA PHE A 162 7.36 -21.11 0.09
C PHE A 162 8.02 -19.75 0.28
N LYS A 163 7.64 -18.97 1.30
CA LYS A 163 8.04 -17.56 1.41
C LYS A 163 9.56 -17.38 1.49
N GLU A 164 10.22 -18.18 2.33
CA GLU A 164 11.66 -18.10 2.53
C GLU A 164 12.43 -18.40 1.24
N GLN A 165 12.05 -19.47 0.55
CA GLN A 165 12.66 -19.86 -0.72
C GLN A 165 12.42 -18.82 -1.81
N LEU A 166 11.22 -18.21 -1.85
CA LEU A 166 10.91 -17.11 -2.76
C LEU A 166 11.80 -15.89 -2.48
N TYR A 167 12.06 -15.53 -1.22
CA TYR A 167 12.93 -14.41 -0.88
C TYR A 167 14.40 -14.63 -1.24
N ASN A 168 14.86 -15.89 -1.28
CA ASN A 168 16.23 -16.23 -1.64
C ASN A 168 16.49 -16.21 -3.16
N THR A 169 15.45 -16.11 -3.99
CA THR A 169 15.61 -15.97 -5.44
C THR A 169 16.18 -14.60 -5.82
N GLU A 170 16.98 -14.54 -6.87
CA GLU A 170 17.40 -13.27 -7.45
C GLU A 170 16.27 -12.65 -8.29
N VAL A 171 16.29 -11.33 -8.40
CA VAL A 171 15.42 -10.62 -9.34
C VAL A 171 16.17 -10.52 -10.68
N ASP A 172 15.57 -11.06 -11.72
CA ASP A 172 16.08 -11.00 -13.09
C ASP A 172 14.99 -10.44 -14.02
N SER A 173 14.83 -11.00 -15.22
CA SER A 173 13.69 -10.73 -16.11
C SER A 173 12.33 -10.96 -15.41
N PHE A 174 12.30 -11.78 -14.37
CA PHE A 174 11.15 -12.11 -13.55
C PHE A 174 11.37 -11.74 -12.08
N LEU A 175 10.26 -11.44 -11.40
CA LEU A 175 10.27 -10.92 -10.02
C LEU A 175 10.82 -11.92 -8.99
N PHE A 176 10.65 -13.22 -9.25
CA PHE A 176 11.16 -14.33 -8.43
C PHE A 176 12.15 -15.23 -9.19
N GLY A 177 12.80 -14.69 -10.22
CA GLY A 177 13.80 -15.40 -11.00
C GLY A 177 13.21 -16.30 -12.09
N GLU A 178 13.97 -16.54 -13.15
CA GLU A 178 13.63 -17.45 -14.25
C GLU A 178 13.54 -18.92 -13.79
N LYS A 179 14.30 -19.29 -12.76
CA LYS A 179 14.39 -20.66 -12.23
C LYS A 179 13.37 -20.98 -11.13
N LEU A 180 12.29 -20.20 -11.03
CA LEU A 180 11.31 -20.34 -9.97
C LEU A 180 10.72 -21.75 -9.87
N ALA A 181 10.46 -22.41 -11.00
CA ALA A 181 9.91 -23.77 -11.02
C ALA A 181 10.77 -24.77 -10.22
N ASP A 182 12.09 -24.67 -10.32
CA ASP A 182 13.01 -25.54 -9.59
C ASP A 182 13.09 -25.15 -8.10
N THR A 183 13.07 -23.84 -7.81
CA THR A 183 12.95 -23.35 -6.43
C THR A 183 11.69 -23.87 -5.74
N LEU A 184 10.55 -23.92 -6.44
CA LEU A 184 9.29 -24.46 -5.90
C LEU A 184 9.35 -25.98 -5.67
N LYS A 185 10.02 -26.74 -6.53
CA LYS A 185 10.25 -28.18 -6.30
C LYS A 185 11.13 -28.40 -5.06
N ALA A 186 12.22 -27.65 -4.94
CA ALA A 186 13.10 -27.71 -3.78
C ALA A 186 12.36 -27.32 -2.49
N ALA A 187 11.55 -26.26 -2.52
CA ALA A 187 10.72 -25.84 -1.39
C ALA A 187 9.75 -26.94 -0.92
N LYS A 188 9.12 -27.66 -1.86
CA LYS A 188 8.24 -28.80 -1.54
C LYS A 188 9.02 -29.94 -0.88
N ALA A 189 10.20 -30.27 -1.40
CA ALA A 189 11.05 -31.31 -0.80
C ALA A 189 11.47 -30.93 0.62
N ILE A 190 11.92 -29.69 0.83
CA ILE A 190 12.29 -29.15 2.15
C ILE A 190 11.11 -29.20 3.12
N SER A 191 9.92 -28.76 2.69
CA SER A 191 8.71 -28.79 3.51
C SER A 191 8.33 -30.21 3.94
N LYS A 192 8.43 -31.19 3.01
CA LYS A 192 8.19 -32.60 3.30
C LYS A 192 9.20 -33.15 4.31
N SER A 193 10.49 -32.96 4.07
CA SER A 193 11.55 -33.40 4.99
C SER A 193 11.43 -32.73 6.37
N GLY A 194 11.07 -31.45 6.41
CA GLY A 194 10.83 -30.74 7.67
C GLY A 194 9.65 -31.29 8.47
N ALA A 195 8.59 -31.75 7.80
CA ALA A 195 7.46 -32.40 8.46
C ALA A 195 7.83 -33.77 9.06
N GLU A 196 8.72 -34.52 8.41
CA GLU A 196 9.22 -35.83 8.89
C GLU A 196 10.18 -35.68 10.08
N ILE A 197 11.01 -34.62 10.11
CA ILE A 197 11.92 -34.33 11.22
C ILE A 197 11.16 -33.82 12.46
N LYS A 198 10.02 -33.15 12.26
CA LYS A 198 9.26 -32.54 13.36
C LYS A 198 8.66 -33.64 14.24
N VAL A 199 9.27 -33.86 15.42
CA VAL A 199 8.74 -34.76 16.45
C VAL A 199 7.32 -34.33 16.78
N THR A 200 6.35 -35.11 16.31
CA THR A 200 4.94 -34.86 16.61
C THR A 200 4.68 -35.33 18.03
N MET A 201 4.75 -34.42 19.01
CA MET A 201 4.17 -34.68 20.32
C MET A 201 2.67 -34.81 20.14
N LYS A 202 2.18 -36.06 19.99
CA LYS A 202 0.76 -36.36 20.00
C LYS A 202 0.22 -35.88 21.34
N LYS A 203 -0.60 -34.82 21.35
CA LYS A 203 -1.48 -34.55 22.49
C LYS A 203 -2.39 -35.77 22.62
N THR A 204 -2.14 -36.59 23.62
CA THR A 204 -3.02 -37.69 24.00
C THR A 204 -4.36 -37.09 24.43
N VAL A 205 -5.32 -37.02 23.51
CA VAL A 205 -6.71 -36.76 23.86
C VAL A 205 -7.24 -38.04 24.47
N VAL A 206 -7.40 -38.04 25.79
CA VAL A 206 -8.08 -39.11 26.52
C VAL A 206 -9.55 -39.12 26.09
N PRO A 207 -10.12 -40.25 25.62
CA PRO A 207 -11.51 -40.29 25.21
C PRO A 207 -12.43 -40.26 26.45
N GLN A 208 -13.19 -39.18 26.63
CA GLN A 208 -14.32 -39.16 27.55
C GLN A 208 -15.42 -40.05 26.97
N LYS A 209 -15.70 -41.17 27.64
CA LYS A 209 -16.86 -42.02 27.35
C LYS A 209 -18.15 -41.21 27.55
N ALA A 210 -18.94 -41.08 26.49
CA ALA A 210 -20.31 -40.62 26.58
C ALA A 210 -21.17 -41.70 27.24
N SER A 211 -21.65 -41.44 28.46
CA SER A 211 -22.72 -42.22 29.07
C SER A 211 -24.05 -41.82 28.44
N GLN A 212 -24.67 -42.77 27.75
CA GLN A 212 -26.05 -42.68 27.28
C GLN A 212 -26.99 -42.78 28.48
N VAL A 213 -27.91 -41.81 28.63
CA VAL A 213 -29.09 -41.95 29.49
C VAL A 213 -30.32 -41.66 28.64
N PRO A 214 -31.31 -42.57 28.56
CA PRO A 214 -32.52 -42.35 27.78
C PRO A 214 -33.52 -41.45 28.53
N ALA A 215 -34.33 -40.74 27.75
CA ALA A 215 -35.32 -39.75 28.21
C ALA A 215 -36.60 -40.38 28.77
N GLN A 216 -37.17 -39.79 29.84
CA GLN A 216 -38.62 -39.79 30.10
C GLN A 216 -39.07 -38.80 31.20
N ILE A 217 -39.78 -37.74 30.76
CA ILE A 217 -41.11 -37.21 31.16
C ILE A 217 -41.47 -36.94 32.65
N LEU A 218 -41.90 -35.69 32.91
CA LEU A 218 -42.87 -35.11 33.90
C LEU A 218 -42.83 -35.64 35.36
N ASN A 219 -42.81 -34.82 36.43
CA ASN A 219 -43.89 -33.93 36.84
C ASN A 219 -43.52 -33.21 38.18
N GLN A 220 -44.06 -32.02 38.41
CA GLN A 220 -44.35 -31.35 39.70
C GLN A 220 -43.28 -30.57 40.49
N LYS A 221 -43.77 -29.42 41.02
CA LYS A 221 -43.12 -28.28 41.71
C LYS A 221 -42.53 -28.65 43.08
N PRO A 222 -41.60 -27.81 43.58
CA PRO A 222 -41.65 -27.43 45.00
C PRO A 222 -41.56 -25.91 45.28
N PRO A 223 -41.81 -25.46 46.54
CA PRO A 223 -42.29 -24.14 46.90
C PRO A 223 -41.22 -23.13 47.37
N LEU A 224 -41.61 -21.87 47.51
CA LEU A 224 -40.85 -20.75 48.10
C LEU A 224 -40.84 -20.82 49.66
N PRO A 225 -40.17 -19.90 50.40
CA PRO A 225 -38.91 -20.09 51.13
C PRO A 225 -39.12 -19.99 52.67
N PRO A 226 -38.03 -19.91 53.48
CA PRO A 226 -38.04 -18.79 54.43
C PRO A 226 -36.72 -18.04 54.55
N THR A 227 -36.91 -16.73 54.65
CA THR A 227 -36.00 -15.63 54.93
C THR A 227 -35.42 -15.69 56.35
N ARG A 228 -34.13 -15.36 56.51
CA ARG A 228 -33.57 -14.62 57.66
C ARG A 228 -32.25 -13.97 57.22
N ARG A 229 -32.22 -12.67 56.88
CA ARG A 229 -31.92 -11.51 57.76
C ARG A 229 -30.66 -11.77 58.61
N THR A 230 -29.54 -11.11 58.35
CA THR A 230 -29.25 -9.68 58.63
C THR A 230 -28.40 -9.07 57.48
N GLY A 231 -28.72 -7.90 56.90
CA GLY A 231 -28.53 -6.55 57.45
C GLY A 231 -27.06 -6.11 57.22
N VAL A 232 -26.69 -5.08 56.45
CA VAL A 232 -27.35 -3.81 56.16
C VAL A 232 -26.93 -3.26 54.77
N ALA A 233 -27.95 -2.75 54.09
CA ALA A 233 -28.07 -1.72 53.05
C ALA A 233 -26.94 -0.66 52.90
N ARG A 234 -26.83 0.15 51.84
CA ARG A 234 -27.41 0.38 50.50
C ARG A 234 -26.61 1.59 49.98
N ARG A 235 -26.39 1.80 48.68
CA ARG A 235 -27.18 2.65 47.75
C ARG A 235 -26.26 2.83 46.53
N ALA A 236 -26.68 2.97 45.28
CA ALA A 236 -27.99 3.10 44.66
C ALA A 236 -27.87 2.64 43.20
N GLU A 237 -28.84 1.86 42.76
CA GLU A 237 -29.30 1.73 41.36
C GLU A 237 -30.10 3.00 40.95
N PRO A 238 -30.79 3.07 39.79
CA PRO A 238 -30.47 2.65 38.41
C PRO A 238 -30.99 3.70 37.39
N ALA A 239 -30.91 3.39 36.09
CA ALA A 239 -32.03 3.47 35.11
C ALA A 239 -31.44 3.41 33.69
N ALA A 240 -31.55 2.28 33.00
CA ALA A 240 -32.70 1.91 32.16
C ALA A 240 -32.78 2.76 30.87
N ALA A 241 -32.49 2.10 29.76
CA ALA A 241 -32.84 2.54 28.41
C ALA A 241 -34.34 2.83 28.28
N PRO A 242 -34.74 3.61 27.27
CA PRO A 242 -35.60 2.99 26.25
C PRO A 242 -35.29 3.41 24.80
N ALA A 243 -35.70 2.53 23.88
CA ALA A 243 -35.61 2.56 22.41
C ALA A 243 -36.61 3.57 21.76
N PRO A 244 -37.00 3.48 20.47
CA PRO A 244 -36.34 3.23 19.18
C PRO A 244 -36.68 4.33 18.11
N ARG A 245 -36.36 4.07 16.82
CA ARG A 245 -36.76 4.73 15.53
C ARG A 245 -35.61 5.56 14.92
N SER A 246 -35.26 5.46 13.63
CA SER A 246 -36.11 5.38 12.45
C SER A 246 -35.38 4.73 11.27
N ARG A 247 -36.08 3.83 10.57
CA ARG A 247 -35.69 3.21 9.30
C ARG A 247 -36.23 4.07 8.16
N GLN A 248 -35.37 4.76 7.42
CA GLN A 248 -35.74 5.35 6.13
C GLN A 248 -35.22 4.44 5.01
N GLN A 249 -36.16 3.78 4.34
CA GLN A 249 -35.97 3.13 3.05
C GLN A 249 -36.14 4.18 1.96
N GLN A 250 -35.20 4.24 1.01
CA GLN A 250 -35.38 4.94 -0.26
C GLN A 250 -36.00 3.99 -1.29
N PRO A 251 -36.88 4.46 -2.21
CA PRO A 251 -37.54 3.59 -3.18
C PRO A 251 -36.68 3.34 -4.43
N LEU A 252 -36.74 2.09 -4.88
CA LEU A 252 -36.37 1.62 -6.22
C LEU A 252 -37.35 2.18 -7.26
N ARG A 253 -36.84 2.74 -8.35
CA ARG A 253 -37.63 3.10 -9.54
C ARG A 253 -37.64 1.93 -10.53
N HIS A 254 -38.86 1.56 -10.94
CA HIS A 254 -39.15 0.55 -11.95
C HIS A 254 -38.87 1.04 -13.38
N SER A 255 -38.31 0.09 -14.14
CA SER A 255 -38.56 -0.24 -15.55
C SER A 255 -39.73 0.46 -16.25
N THR A 256 -39.45 1.03 -17.42
CA THR A 256 -40.40 1.04 -18.55
C THR A 256 -39.73 0.43 -19.78
N ARG A 257 -40.45 -0.55 -20.34
CA ARG A 257 -40.23 -1.25 -21.60
C ARG A 257 -41.26 -0.68 -22.58
N SER A 258 -40.85 -0.17 -23.73
CA SER A 258 -41.67 -0.24 -24.95
C SER A 258 -40.87 0.00 -26.24
N GLN A 259 -40.99 -1.00 -27.13
CA GLN A 259 -41.11 -0.96 -28.60
C GLN A 259 -40.04 -0.25 -29.45
N ARG A 260 -39.26 -1.03 -30.22
CA ARG A 260 -39.49 -1.41 -31.65
C ARG A 260 -39.42 -0.21 -32.60
N HIS A 261 -38.38 -0.17 -33.45
CA HIS A 261 -38.56 0.06 -34.88
C HIS A 261 -37.47 -0.63 -35.71
N HIS A 262 -37.95 -1.19 -36.81
CA HIS A 262 -37.29 -1.92 -37.90
C HIS A 262 -36.86 -0.91 -39.00
N ALA A 263 -36.05 -1.40 -39.95
CA ALA A 263 -35.72 -0.86 -41.31
C ALA A 263 -34.32 -0.22 -41.42
N LEU A 264 -33.35 -0.80 -42.16
CA LEU A 264 -33.18 -1.02 -43.62
C LEU A 264 -32.53 0.17 -44.36
N ARG A 265 -31.43 -0.14 -45.06
CA ARG A 265 -30.87 0.44 -46.31
C ARG A 265 -30.67 1.97 -46.38
N HIS A 266 -29.44 2.42 -46.59
CA HIS A 266 -28.75 2.56 -47.88
C HIS A 266 -27.26 2.81 -47.66
#